data_AF-A0A3C1HEB0-F1
#
_entry.id   AF-A0A3C1HEB0-F1
#
_cell.length_a   1.000
_cell.length_b   1.000
_cell.length_c   1.000
_cell.angle_alpha   90.00
_cell.angle_beta   90.00
_cell.angle_gamma   90.00
#
_symmetry.space_group_name_H-M   'P 1'
#
loop_
_entity.id
_entity.type
_entity.pdbx_description
1 polymer ?
#
loop_
_entity_poly.entity_id
_entity_poly.type
_entity_poly.pdbx_seq_one_letter_code
_entity_poly.pdbx_strand_id
1 'polypeptide(L)' 'MRERDVLAAAPNSSRTSPAPTPAGEESFSLRDKVALVTGAASGIGAAIAEAFARKGAIVYVADLNREGCEGVATR' A
#
# COMPACT_ATOMS: atom_id res chain seq x y z
N MET A 1 8.38 4.92 -35.14
CA MET A 1 8.10 4.09 -33.95
C MET A 1 9.27 4.26 -33.01
N ARG A 2 9.13 5.07 -31.95
CA ARG A 2 10.21 5.29 -30.98
C ARG A 2 9.92 4.45 -29.75
N GLU A 3 10.79 3.48 -29.53
CA GLU A 3 11.00 2.76 -28.28
C GLU A 3 11.42 3.78 -27.22
N ARG A 4 10.49 4.23 -26.37
CA ARG A 4 10.82 5.01 -25.19
C ARG A 4 9.95 4.57 -24.03
N ASP A 5 10.66 4.29 -22.95
CA ASP A 5 10.18 4.27 -21.57
C ASP A 5 9.49 2.97 -21.14
N VAL A 6 10.23 1.86 -21.28
CA VAL A 6 10.12 0.78 -20.29
C VAL A 6 10.51 1.38 -18.95
N LEU A 7 9.51 1.83 -18.18
CA LEU A 7 9.68 2.31 -16.82
C LEU A 7 10.40 1.20 -16.05
N ALA A 8 11.66 1.47 -15.68
CA ALA A 8 12.47 0.57 -14.89
C ALA A 8 11.65 0.10 -13.68
N ALA A 9 11.52 -1.21 -13.51
CA ALA A 9 10.92 -1.80 -12.33
C ALA A 9 11.56 -1.13 -11.09
N ALA A 10 10.71 -0.59 -10.20
CA ALA A 10 11.17 0.09 -9.00
C ALA A 10 12.23 -0.79 -8.29
N PRO A 11 13.39 -0.25 -7.93
CA PRO A 11 14.45 -1.04 -7.31
C PRO A 11 13.89 -1.66 -6.04
N ASN A 12 13.84 -3.00 -6.00
CA ASN A 12 13.35 -3.76 -4.85
C ASN A 12 14.36 -3.64 -3.70
N SER A 13 14.34 -2.50 -3.01
CA SER A 13 15.44 -2.00 -2.18
C SER A 13 15.50 -2.56 -0.75
N SER A 14 14.78 -3.64 -0.43
CA SER A 14 14.82 -4.19 0.92
C SER A 14 14.46 -5.67 0.93
N ARG A 15 15.44 -6.53 0.61
CA ARG A 15 15.35 -7.98 0.80
C ARG A 15 15.52 -8.45 2.25
N THR A 16 15.35 -7.55 3.22
CA THR A 16 15.26 -7.89 4.65
C THR A 16 14.41 -6.83 5.35
N SER A 17 13.08 -6.98 5.33
CA SER A 17 12.34 -6.55 6.52
C SER A 17 12.62 -7.62 7.59
N PRO A 18 13.10 -7.24 8.79
CA PRO A 18 13.24 -8.21 9.87
C PRO A 18 11.90 -8.94 10.06
N ALA A 19 11.95 -10.23 10.37
CA ALA A 19 10.75 -11.00 10.68
C ALA A 19 9.93 -10.23 11.74
N PRO A 20 8.59 -10.20 11.66
CA PRO A 20 7.77 -9.44 12.60
C PRO A 20 7.92 -10.06 13.99
N THR A 21 8.77 -9.47 14.83
CA THR A 21 8.87 -9.80 16.25
C THR A 21 7.60 -9.29 16.94
N PRO A 22 6.89 -10.10 17.74
CA PRO A 22 5.68 -9.69 18.43
C PRO A 22 5.97 -8.81 19.66
N ALA A 23 6.63 -7.68 19.46
CA ALA A 23 6.85 -6.63 20.46
C ALA A 23 6.44 -5.28 19.85
N GLY A 24 5.56 -4.56 20.55
CA GLY A 24 4.79 -3.43 20.03
C GLY A 24 5.60 -2.25 19.48
N GLU A 25 4.97 -1.56 18.52
CA GLU A 25 5.23 -0.17 18.12
C GLU A 25 6.71 0.22 17.92
N GLU A 26 7.48 -0.57 17.17
CA GLU A 26 8.75 -0.12 16.60
C GLU A 26 8.55 0.30 15.14
N SER A 27 8.32 1.61 14.97
CA SER A 27 8.89 2.51 13.95
C SER A 27 9.12 2.02 12.50
N PHE A 28 8.35 1.06 11.99
CA PHE A 28 8.40 0.72 10.57
C PHE A 28 7.64 1.77 9.73
N SER A 29 8.38 2.46 8.85
CA SER A 29 7.85 3.40 7.86
C SER A 29 7.50 2.68 6.55
N LEU A 30 6.42 3.12 5.90
CA LEU A 30 6.04 2.69 4.56
C LEU A 30 6.28 3.78 3.51
N ARG A 31 7.03 4.83 3.85
CA ARG A 31 7.36 5.89 2.90
C ARG A 31 8.05 5.31 1.66
N ASP A 32 7.67 5.82 0.50
CA ASP A 32 8.15 5.40 -0.82
C ASP A 32 7.87 3.92 -1.17
N LYS A 33 6.98 3.26 -0.41
CA LYS A 33 6.47 1.93 -0.74
C LYS A 33 5.09 2.02 -1.38
N VAL A 34 4.83 1.07 -2.28
CA VAL A 34 3.51 0.87 -2.89
C VAL A 34 2.84 -0.33 -2.24
N ALA A 35 1.57 -0.18 -1.85
CA ALA A 35 0.75 -1.25 -1.30
C ALA A 35 -0.54 -1.41 -2.10
N LEU A 36 -0.91 -2.65 -2.43
CA LEU A 36 -2.22 -3.00 -3.00
C LEU A 36 -3.02 -3.72 -1.93
N VAL A 37 -4.20 -3.20 -1.60
CA VAL A 37 -5.11 -3.80 -0.62
C VAL A 37 -6.36 -4.27 -1.33
N THR A 38 -6.67 -5.57 -1.24
CA THR A 38 -7.90 -6.18 -1.77
C THR A 38 -8.96 -6.28 -0.67
N GLY A 39 -10.25 -6.28 -1.05
CA GLY A 39 -11.32 -6.21 -0.06
C GLY A 39 -11.35 -4.86 0.68
N ALA A 40 -10.81 -3.81 0.05
CA ALA A 40 -10.46 -2.56 0.70
C ALA A 40 -11.61 -1.55 0.76
N ALA A 41 -12.79 -1.86 0.20
CA ALA A 41 -13.94 -0.98 0.23
C ALA A 41 -14.58 -0.85 1.62
N SER A 42 -14.33 -1.79 2.55
CA SER A 42 -14.94 -1.79 3.87
C SER A 42 -14.16 -2.61 4.92
N GLY A 43 -14.61 -2.54 6.17
CA GLY A 43 -14.14 -3.41 7.26
C GLY A 43 -12.62 -3.35 7.47
N ILE A 44 -12.01 -4.53 7.64
CA ILE A 44 -10.58 -4.66 7.93
C ILE A 44 -9.73 -4.19 6.74
N GLY A 45 -10.13 -4.45 5.50
CA GLY A 45 -9.39 -4.00 4.32
C GLY A 45 -9.28 -2.49 4.25
N ALA A 46 -10.38 -1.77 4.50
CA ALA A 46 -10.37 -0.31 4.60
C ALA A 46 -9.45 0.17 5.73
N ALA A 47 -9.55 -0.42 6.92
CA ALA A 47 -8.69 -0.07 8.06
C ALA A 47 -7.19 -0.28 7.78
N ILE A 48 -6.83 -1.34 7.04
CA ILE A 48 -5.46 -1.60 6.61
C ILE A 48 -5.00 -0.55 5.59
N ALA A 49 -5.82 -0.24 4.58
CA ALA A 49 -5.50 0.76 3.57
C ALA A 49 -5.22 2.13 4.23
N GLU A 50 -6.09 2.55 5.15
CA GLU A 50 -5.91 3.77 5.92
C GLU A 50 -4.65 3.72 6.80
N ALA A 51 -4.39 2.60 7.48
CA ALA A 51 -3.18 2.45 8.31
C ALA A 51 -1.89 2.53 7.48
N PHE A 52 -1.88 1.97 6.27
CA PHE A 52 -0.72 2.03 5.39
C PHE A 52 -0.52 3.43 4.81
N ALA A 53 -1.60 4.11 4.44
CA ALA A 53 -1.55 5.51 4.00
C ALA A 53 -1.00 6.42 5.11
N ARG A 54 -1.47 6.26 6.36
CA ARG A 54 -0.94 7.00 7.53
C ARG A 54 0.56 6.77 7.77
N LYS A 55 1.09 5.60 7.37
CA LYS A 55 2.53 5.29 7.44
C LYS A 55 3.34 5.76 6.23
N GLY A 56 2.71 6.47 5.28
CA GLY A 56 3.34 7.09 4.12
C GLY A 56 3.40 6.24 2.85
N ALA A 57 2.68 5.11 2.80
CA ALA A 57 2.59 4.29 1.60
C ALA A 57 1.78 5.00 0.50
N ILE A 58 2.11 4.70 -0.77
CA ILE A 58 1.20 4.89 -1.89
C ILE A 58 0.28 3.67 -1.93
N VAL A 59 -1.00 3.86 -1.63
CA VAL A 59 -1.96 2.76 -1.48
C VAL A 59 -2.91 2.69 -2.67
N TYR A 60 -3.02 1.51 -3.27
CA TYR A 60 -4.06 1.14 -4.23
C TYR A 60 -5.17 0.39 -3.52
N VAL A 61 -6.38 0.91 -3.60
CA VAL A 61 -7.59 0.35 -2.99
C VAL A 61 -8.32 -0.48 -4.06
N ALA A 62 -8.46 -1.79 -3.83
CA ALA A 62 -9.09 -2.71 -4.78
C ALA A 62 -10.23 -3.50 -4.12
N ASP A 63 -11.39 -3.48 -4.77
CA ASP A 63 -12.59 -4.20 -4.35
C ASP A 63 -13.55 -4.29 -5.56
N LEU A 64 -14.55 -5.17 -5.46
CA LEU A 64 -15.67 -5.20 -6.40
C LEU A 64 -16.59 -3.98 -6.19
N ASN A 65 -16.71 -3.47 -4.96
CA ASN A 65 -17.48 -2.27 -4.67
C ASN A 65 -16.68 -1.01 -5.01
N ARG A 66 -16.88 -0.48 -6.23
CA ARG A 66 -16.22 0.74 -6.72
C ARG A 66 -16.49 1.97 -5.86
N GLU A 67 -17.75 2.20 -5.47
CA GLU A 67 -18.13 3.37 -4.66
C GLU A 67 -17.45 3.33 -3.29
N GLY A 68 -17.40 2.14 -2.68
CA GLY A 68 -16.67 1.94 -1.42
C GLY A 68 -15.16 2.19 -1.56
N CYS A 69 -14.55 1.79 -2.69
CA CYS A 69 -13.14 2.12 -2.97
C CYS A 69 -12.91 3.63 -3.06
N GLU A 70 -13.77 4.37 -3.78
CA GLU A 70 -13.66 5.82 -3.93
C GLU A 70 -13.81 6.53 -2.58
N GLY A 71 -14.76 6.09 -1.76
CA GLY A 71 -14.96 6.61 -0.42
C GLY A 71 -13.80 6.35 0.55
N VAL A 72 -13.00 5.29 0.34
CA VAL A 72 -11.79 5.02 1.12
C VAL A 72 -10.59 5.77 0.57
N ALA A 73 -10.43 5.85 -0.75
CA ALA A 73 -9.29 6.50 -1.40
C ALA A 73 -9.23 8.03 -1.22
N THR A 74 -10.30 8.64 -0.72
CA THR A 74 -10.43 10.09 -0.49
C THR A 74 -10.21 10.52 0.97
N ARG A 75 -9.84 9.59 1.86
CA ARG A 75 -9.64 9.81 3.30
C ARG A 75 -8.19 10.07 3.68
#